data_AF-A0A2K0ULU2-F1
#
_entry.id   AF-A0A2K0ULU2-F1
#
_cell.length_a   1.000
_cell.length_b   1.000
_cell.length_c   1.000
_cell.angle_alpha   90.00
_cell.angle_beta   90.00
_cell.angle_gamma   90.00
#
_symmetry.space_group_name_H-M   'P 1'
#
loop_
_entity.id
_entity.type
_entity.pdbx_description
1 polymer ?
#
loop_
_entity_poly.entity_id
_entity_poly.type
_entity_poly.pdbx_seq_one_letter_code
_entity_poly.pdbx_strand_id
1 'polypeptide(L)'
;MFSPKSTATEVAKALATQIRGKTVLITGVSPGSLGSATAMAIASQQPQRLLLCSRTMKNIHSVIADIHSVYPSTVVEPILMDLSSQKSVRAAAADVNSRISKLDVLINNAGIMSVPDRTLSEEGIEIQFATNHLGHFLFTNLILKKLQAAAKDAKKEGDTRVINLSSNGHRISPFRFSDWNFENKVVPPEERADEEAYKARGQTLEWSNG
;
A
#
# COMPACT_ATOMS: atom_id res chain seq x y z
N MET A 1 -10.61 23.34 4.35
CA MET A 1 -10.94 22.19 5.21
C MET A 1 -11.59 21.13 4.33
N PHE A 2 -11.15 19.87 4.40
CA PHE A 2 -11.70 18.78 3.57
C PHE A 2 -12.83 18.06 4.31
N SER A 3 -13.75 17.43 3.58
CA SER A 3 -14.87 16.66 4.15
C SER A 3 -14.89 15.24 3.58
N PRO A 4 -15.69 14.31 4.14
CA PRO A 4 -15.87 12.97 3.55
C PRO A 4 -16.41 12.97 2.12
N LYS A 5 -16.97 14.09 1.64
CA LYS A 5 -17.45 14.26 0.26
C LYS A 5 -16.39 14.82 -0.69
N SER A 6 -15.25 15.28 -0.16
CA SER A 6 -14.17 15.83 -0.98
C SER A 6 -13.55 14.71 -1.83
N THR A 7 -13.42 14.96 -3.12
CA THR A 7 -12.80 14.02 -4.05
C THR A 7 -11.27 14.03 -3.90
N ALA A 8 -10.62 12.94 -4.28
CA ALA A 8 -9.15 12.86 -4.27
C ALA A 8 -8.51 13.98 -5.12
N THR A 9 -9.12 14.32 -6.26
CA THR A 9 -8.64 15.40 -7.15
C THR A 9 -8.78 16.79 -6.52
N GLU A 10 -9.85 17.07 -5.78
CA GLU A 10 -10.02 18.33 -5.05
C GLU A 10 -8.93 18.50 -3.98
N VAL A 11 -8.67 17.44 -3.21
CA VAL A 11 -7.62 17.42 -2.18
C VAL A 11 -6.25 17.59 -2.82
N ALA A 12 -5.96 16.86 -3.90
CA ALA A 12 -4.69 16.95 -4.62
C ALA A 12 -4.46 18.36 -5.18
N LYS A 13 -5.48 18.99 -5.75
CA LYS A 13 -5.41 20.37 -6.24
C LYS A 13 -5.11 21.38 -5.12
N ALA A 14 -5.78 21.24 -3.98
CA ALA A 14 -5.53 22.11 -2.83
C ALA A 14 -4.11 21.93 -2.25
N LEU A 15 -3.50 20.76 -2.43
CA LEU A 15 -2.16 20.43 -1.96
C LEU A 15 -1.15 20.27 -3.11
N ALA A 16 -1.39 20.92 -4.26
CA ALA A 16 -0.63 20.69 -5.49
C ALA A 16 0.89 20.91 -5.32
N THR A 17 1.29 21.89 -4.50
CA THR A 17 2.71 22.18 -4.20
C THR A 17 3.42 21.05 -3.46
N GLN A 18 2.66 20.17 -2.81
CA GLN A 18 3.16 18.99 -2.10
C GLN A 18 3.25 17.76 -3.01
N ILE A 19 2.82 17.84 -4.28
CA ILE A 19 2.83 16.73 -5.24
C ILE A 19 3.71 17.06 -6.44
N ARG A 20 3.61 18.30 -6.93
CA ARG A 20 4.30 18.77 -8.12
C ARG A 20 5.79 18.51 -8.05
N GLY A 21 6.32 17.89 -9.11
CA GLY A 21 7.75 17.58 -9.22
C GLY A 21 8.25 16.49 -8.28
N LYS A 22 7.38 15.75 -7.58
CA LYS A 22 7.79 14.61 -6.75
C LYS A 22 7.82 13.29 -7.53
N THR A 23 8.69 12.39 -7.12
CA THR A 23 8.65 10.98 -7.49
C THR A 23 7.82 10.22 -6.47
N VAL A 24 6.72 9.60 -6.90
CA VAL A 24 5.78 8.90 -6.03
C VAL A 24 5.64 7.44 -6.44
N LEU A 25 5.67 6.52 -5.48
CA LEU A 25 5.43 5.09 -5.70
C LEU A 25 4.15 4.67 -4.98
N ILE A 26 3.25 3.98 -5.69
CA ILE A 26 1.99 3.50 -5.14
C ILE A 26 1.89 1.98 -5.35
N THR A 27 1.76 1.23 -4.28
CA THR A 27 1.50 -0.22 -4.34
C THR A 27 0.00 -0.52 -4.45
N GLY A 28 -0.36 -1.63 -5.08
CA GLY A 28 -1.74 -2.11 -5.11
C GLY A 28 -2.65 -1.33 -6.05
N VAL A 29 -2.16 -0.95 -7.23
CA VAL A 29 -3.02 -0.38 -8.27
C VAL A 29 -3.74 -1.48 -9.06
N SER A 30 -5.02 -1.25 -9.32
CA SER A 30 -5.83 -1.97 -10.31
C SER A 30 -6.95 -1.07 -10.79
N PRO A 31 -7.58 -1.35 -11.94
CA PRO A 31 -8.74 -0.59 -12.41
C PRO A 31 -9.81 -0.48 -11.31
N GLY A 32 -10.29 0.74 -11.05
CA GLY A 32 -11.32 1.02 -10.03
C GLY A 32 -10.86 0.94 -8.56
N SER A 33 -9.57 0.66 -8.29
CA SER A 33 -9.04 0.61 -6.91
C SER A 33 -8.85 2.00 -6.30
N LEU A 34 -8.74 2.05 -4.97
CA LEU A 34 -8.25 3.23 -4.24
C LEU A 34 -6.86 3.66 -4.73
N GLY A 35 -5.98 2.69 -5.04
CA GLY A 35 -4.66 2.95 -5.59
C GLY A 35 -4.71 3.67 -6.94
N SER A 36 -5.60 3.26 -7.86
CA SER A 36 -5.77 3.93 -9.16
C SER A 36 -6.38 5.33 -9.03
N ALA A 37 -7.35 5.51 -8.13
CA ALA A 37 -7.92 6.83 -7.87
C ALA A 37 -6.86 7.80 -7.27
N THR A 38 -6.02 7.29 -6.37
CA THR A 38 -4.89 8.03 -5.79
C THR A 38 -3.86 8.39 -6.87
N ALA A 39 -3.51 7.45 -7.74
CA ALA A 39 -2.60 7.68 -8.86
C ALA A 39 -3.12 8.76 -9.83
N MET A 40 -4.40 8.71 -10.19
CA MET A 40 -5.06 9.70 -11.05
C MET A 40 -5.05 11.10 -10.42
N ALA A 41 -5.37 11.20 -9.13
CA ALA A 41 -5.34 12.46 -8.40
C ALA A 41 -3.92 13.05 -8.33
N ILE A 42 -2.91 12.21 -8.09
CA ILE A 42 -1.51 12.65 -8.09
C ILE A 42 -1.07 13.09 -9.49
N ALA A 43 -1.37 12.31 -10.54
CA ALA A 43 -1.03 12.64 -11.93
C ALA A 43 -1.56 14.02 -12.34
N SER A 44 -2.77 14.37 -11.90
CA SER A 44 -3.40 15.68 -12.17
C SER A 44 -2.59 16.89 -11.67
N GLN A 45 -1.63 16.68 -10.77
CA GLN A 45 -0.82 17.74 -10.16
C GLN A 45 0.63 17.77 -10.64
N GLN A 46 0.92 17.10 -11.77
CA GLN A 46 2.22 17.13 -12.45
C GLN A 46 3.38 16.67 -11.54
N PRO A 47 3.34 15.41 -11.05
CA PRO A 47 4.47 14.82 -10.37
C PRO A 47 5.65 14.71 -11.36
N GLN A 48 6.87 14.59 -10.85
CA GLN A 48 8.02 14.32 -11.72
C GLN A 48 7.92 12.92 -12.31
N ARG A 49 7.48 11.94 -11.51
CA ARG A 49 7.35 10.54 -11.92
C ARG A 49 6.38 9.79 -11.01
N LEU A 50 5.61 8.88 -11.60
CA LEU A 50 4.78 7.90 -10.88
C LEU A 50 5.27 6.48 -11.14
N LEU A 51 5.52 5.74 -10.07
CA LEU A 51 5.84 4.31 -10.10
C LEU A 51 4.62 3.54 -9.62
N LEU A 52 3.98 2.79 -10.51
CA LEU A 52 2.75 2.07 -10.19
C LEU A 52 3.01 0.59 -10.03
N CYS A 53 2.63 0.06 -8.89
CA CYS A 53 2.91 -1.31 -8.50
C CYS A 53 1.64 -2.15 -8.38
N SER A 54 1.66 -3.35 -8.97
CA SER A 54 0.63 -4.38 -8.79
C SER A 54 1.22 -5.77 -9.01
N ARG A 55 0.45 -6.79 -8.65
CA ARG A 55 0.82 -8.20 -8.84
C ARG A 55 0.71 -8.67 -10.29
N THR A 56 0.01 -7.90 -11.13
CA THR A 56 -0.16 -8.22 -12.55
C THR A 56 0.14 -7.02 -13.43
N MET A 57 0.92 -7.22 -14.48
CA MET A 57 1.23 -6.17 -15.47
C MET A 57 -0.04 -5.65 -16.16
N LYS A 58 -1.03 -6.51 -16.38
CA LYS A 58 -2.34 -6.14 -16.96
C LYS A 58 -3.00 -5.02 -16.16
N ASN A 59 -3.07 -5.14 -14.83
CA ASN A 59 -3.68 -4.12 -13.99
C ASN A 59 -2.89 -2.81 -14.03
N ILE A 60 -1.56 -2.88 -14.01
CA ILE A 60 -0.70 -1.70 -14.06
C ILE A 60 -0.89 -0.96 -15.39
N HIS A 61 -0.80 -1.66 -16.51
CA HIS A 61 -0.94 -1.05 -17.84
C HIS A 61 -2.33 -0.45 -18.07
N SER A 62 -3.39 -1.07 -17.55
CA SER A 62 -4.73 -0.47 -17.61
C SER A 62 -4.78 0.87 -16.88
N VAL A 63 -4.22 0.95 -15.67
CA VAL A 63 -4.19 2.22 -14.90
C VAL A 63 -3.28 3.26 -15.56
N ILE A 64 -2.16 2.84 -16.15
CA ILE A 64 -1.29 3.75 -16.93
C ILE A 64 -2.06 4.32 -18.13
N ALA A 65 -2.78 3.49 -18.87
CA ALA A 65 -3.59 3.93 -20.01
C ALA A 65 -4.68 4.92 -19.58
N ASP A 66 -5.37 4.66 -18.47
CA ASP A 66 -6.37 5.57 -17.90
C ASP A 66 -5.72 6.93 -17.57
N ILE A 67 -4.57 6.94 -16.90
CA ILE A 67 -3.84 8.19 -16.58
C ILE A 67 -3.43 8.92 -17.86
N HIS A 68 -2.87 8.23 -18.84
CA HIS A 68 -2.41 8.85 -20.09
C HIS A 68 -3.53 9.38 -20.97
N SER A 69 -4.74 8.82 -20.87
CA SER A 69 -5.92 9.35 -21.57
C SER A 69 -6.29 10.78 -21.12
N VAL A 70 -5.94 11.16 -19.89
CA VAL A 70 -6.24 12.48 -19.30
C VAL A 70 -5.00 13.35 -19.15
N TYR A 71 -3.85 12.75 -18.80
CA TYR A 71 -2.58 13.41 -18.50
C TYR A 71 -1.42 12.78 -19.30
N PRO A 72 -1.41 12.94 -20.64
CA PRO A 72 -0.49 12.22 -21.53
C PRO A 72 1.00 12.54 -21.31
N SER A 73 1.31 13.68 -20.70
CA SER A 73 2.70 14.08 -20.39
C SER A 73 3.23 13.51 -19.07
N THR A 74 2.40 12.81 -18.28
CA THR A 74 2.84 12.25 -17.00
C THR A 74 3.77 11.07 -17.23
N VAL A 75 4.96 11.12 -16.62
CA VAL A 75 5.89 9.99 -16.62
C VAL A 75 5.37 8.94 -15.63
N VAL A 76 4.87 7.82 -16.15
CA VAL A 76 4.34 6.71 -15.36
C VAL A 76 5.06 5.42 -15.74
N GLU A 77 5.62 4.72 -14.77
CA GLU A 77 6.44 3.53 -14.96
C GLU A 77 5.86 2.33 -14.18
N PRO A 78 5.78 1.14 -14.79
CA PRO A 78 5.25 -0.05 -14.13
C PRO A 78 6.29 -0.73 -13.26
N ILE A 79 5.87 -1.24 -12.10
CA ILE A 79 6.65 -2.10 -11.19
C ILE A 79 5.83 -3.37 -10.88
N LEU A 80 6.29 -4.52 -11.37
CA LEU A 80 5.65 -5.80 -11.05
C LEU A 80 6.07 -6.24 -9.65
N MET A 81 5.11 -6.40 -8.74
CA MET A 81 5.38 -6.90 -7.39
C MET A 81 4.15 -7.59 -6.81
N ASP A 82 4.32 -8.88 -6.54
CA ASP A 82 3.55 -9.61 -5.55
C ASP A 82 4.16 -9.43 -4.16
N LEU A 83 3.40 -8.83 -3.24
CA LEU A 83 3.80 -8.60 -1.85
C LEU A 83 3.72 -9.87 -0.99
N SER A 84 3.00 -10.89 -1.45
CA SER A 84 2.93 -12.17 -0.74
C SER A 84 4.20 -13.01 -0.91
N SER A 85 5.04 -12.73 -1.91
CA SER A 85 6.30 -13.45 -2.17
C SER A 85 7.50 -12.55 -1.90
N GLN A 86 8.36 -12.94 -0.97
CA GLN A 86 9.55 -12.15 -0.61
C GLN A 86 10.56 -12.09 -1.77
N LYS A 87 10.61 -13.14 -2.60
CA LYS A 87 11.41 -13.16 -3.83
C LYS A 87 10.95 -12.05 -4.79
N SER A 88 9.64 -11.96 -5.01
CA SER A 88 9.03 -10.91 -5.83
C SER A 88 9.32 -9.51 -5.26
N VAL A 89 9.14 -9.32 -3.95
CA VAL A 89 9.44 -8.04 -3.27
C VAL A 89 10.90 -7.60 -3.47
N ARG A 90 11.86 -8.53 -3.34
CA ARG A 90 13.28 -8.23 -3.55
C ARG A 90 13.60 -7.86 -4.99
N ALA A 91 12.99 -8.55 -5.96
CA ALA A 91 13.15 -8.23 -7.37
C ALA A 91 12.62 -6.82 -7.70
N ALA A 92 11.42 -6.49 -7.21
CA ALA A 92 10.83 -5.17 -7.38
C ALA A 92 11.68 -4.07 -6.72
N ALA A 93 12.21 -4.31 -5.52
CA ALA A 93 13.08 -3.35 -4.85
C ALA A 93 14.41 -3.14 -5.61
N ALA A 94 15.01 -4.19 -6.17
CA ALA A 94 16.21 -4.08 -7.00
C ALA A 94 15.94 -3.25 -8.26
N ASP A 95 14.81 -3.50 -8.92
CA ASP A 95 14.35 -2.76 -10.10
C ASP A 95 14.15 -1.27 -9.79
N VAL A 96 13.38 -0.94 -8.74
CA VAL A 96 13.22 0.46 -8.28
C VAL A 96 14.58 1.09 -7.95
N ASN A 97 15.46 0.34 -7.28
CA ASN A 97 16.77 0.86 -6.88
C ASN A 97 17.68 1.20 -8.08
N SER A 98 17.50 0.52 -9.22
CA SER A 98 18.20 0.83 -10.47
C SER A 98 17.60 2.00 -11.27
N ARG A 99 16.30 2.29 -11.13
CA ARG A 99 15.59 3.27 -11.96
C ARG A 99 15.59 4.70 -11.42
N ILE A 100 15.67 4.86 -10.09
CA ILE A 100 15.56 6.16 -9.43
C ILE A 100 16.71 6.42 -8.45
N SER A 101 17.14 7.67 -8.38
CA SER A 101 18.14 8.12 -7.39
C SER A 101 17.51 8.43 -6.03
N LYS A 102 16.25 8.91 -6.02
CA LYS A 102 15.49 9.25 -4.82
C LYS A 102 14.00 8.98 -4.99
N LEU A 103 13.30 8.76 -3.86
CA LEU A 103 11.85 8.57 -3.79
C LEU A 103 11.27 9.54 -2.78
N ASP A 104 10.37 10.43 -3.19
CA ASP A 104 9.78 11.42 -2.28
C ASP A 104 8.64 10.82 -1.46
N VAL A 105 7.76 10.05 -2.09
CA VAL A 105 6.58 9.49 -1.41
C VAL A 105 6.40 8.02 -1.76
N LEU A 106 6.29 7.19 -0.73
CA LEU A 106 5.85 5.80 -0.83
C LEU A 106 4.44 5.69 -0.25
N ILE A 107 3.50 5.16 -1.04
CA ILE A 107 2.13 4.85 -0.60
C ILE A 107 1.97 3.33 -0.60
N ASN A 108 2.07 2.74 0.58
CA ASN A 108 1.77 1.33 0.85
C ASN A 108 0.25 1.16 0.89
N ASN A 109 -0.37 1.03 -0.29
CA ASN A 109 -1.82 0.93 -0.46
C ASN A 109 -2.31 -0.51 -0.66
N ALA A 110 -1.47 -1.41 -1.18
CA ALA A 110 -1.89 -2.78 -1.44
C ALA A 110 -2.36 -3.48 -0.16
N GLY A 111 -3.45 -4.24 -0.26
CA GLY A 111 -3.91 -5.11 0.80
C GLY A 111 -4.95 -6.09 0.27
N ILE A 112 -5.07 -7.22 0.95
CA ILE A 112 -6.13 -8.22 0.75
C ILE A 112 -6.93 -8.37 2.04
N MET A 113 -8.18 -8.81 1.92
CA MET A 113 -9.06 -9.11 3.05
C MET A 113 -10.05 -10.19 2.64
N SER A 114 -10.80 -10.72 3.61
CA SER A 114 -11.86 -11.71 3.38
C SER A 114 -11.38 -12.95 2.62
N VAL A 115 -10.18 -13.43 2.97
CA VAL A 115 -9.68 -14.71 2.48
C VAL A 115 -10.48 -15.82 3.19
N PRO A 116 -11.25 -16.66 2.47
CA PRO A 116 -12.17 -17.61 3.12
C PRO A 116 -11.46 -18.64 3.98
N ASP A 117 -10.36 -19.19 3.47
CA ASP A 117 -9.59 -20.25 4.13
C ASP A 117 -8.18 -19.77 4.45
N ARG A 118 -7.60 -20.34 5.52
CA ARG A 118 -6.20 -20.11 5.87
C ARG A 118 -5.29 -20.47 4.68
N THR A 119 -4.72 -19.45 4.07
CA THR A 119 -3.83 -19.58 2.91
C THR A 119 -2.44 -19.14 3.31
N LEU A 120 -1.42 -19.84 2.80
CA LEU A 120 -0.01 -19.53 3.06
C LEU A 120 0.67 -18.98 1.83
N SER A 121 1.64 -18.09 2.04
CA SER A 121 2.61 -17.69 1.03
C SER A 121 3.59 -18.82 0.73
N GLU A 122 4.44 -18.63 -0.28
CA GLU A 122 5.53 -19.54 -0.63
C GLU A 122 6.49 -19.79 0.54
N GLU A 123 6.63 -18.81 1.44
CA GLU A 123 7.46 -18.90 2.65
C GLU A 123 6.72 -19.48 3.88
N GLY A 124 5.48 -19.97 3.73
CA GLY A 124 4.72 -20.57 4.82
C GLY A 124 4.09 -19.57 5.79
N ILE A 125 3.89 -18.33 5.37
CA ILE A 125 3.33 -17.22 6.16
C ILE A 125 1.87 -17.02 5.78
N GLU A 126 0.99 -16.81 6.76
CA GLU A 126 -0.43 -16.47 6.52
C GLU A 126 -0.54 -15.30 5.52
N ILE A 127 -1.39 -15.49 4.51
CA ILE A 127 -1.35 -14.69 3.29
C ILE A 127 -1.66 -13.21 3.51
N GLN A 128 -2.55 -12.87 4.46
CA GLN A 128 -2.85 -11.47 4.79
C GLN A 128 -1.68 -10.83 5.54
N PHE A 129 -1.05 -11.53 6.47
CA PHE A 129 0.14 -11.04 7.16
C PHE A 129 1.34 -10.87 6.21
N ALA A 130 1.55 -11.84 5.31
CA ALA A 130 2.55 -11.76 4.25
C ALA A 130 2.32 -10.52 3.37
N THR A 131 1.10 -10.34 2.86
CA THR A 131 0.77 -9.29 1.88
C THR A 131 0.65 -7.91 2.52
N ASN A 132 -0.14 -7.78 3.59
CA ASN A 132 -0.56 -6.50 4.15
C ASN A 132 0.47 -5.90 5.11
N HIS A 133 1.43 -6.70 5.58
CA HIS A 133 2.45 -6.24 6.53
C HIS A 133 3.87 -6.57 6.08
N LEU A 134 4.25 -7.84 6.03
CA LEU A 134 5.65 -8.23 5.83
C LEU A 134 6.20 -7.82 4.47
N GLY A 135 5.40 -7.94 3.41
CA GLY A 135 5.76 -7.49 2.07
C GLY A 135 6.05 -6.00 2.02
N HIS A 136 5.17 -5.17 2.58
CA HIS A 136 5.38 -3.71 2.65
C HIS A 136 6.58 -3.34 3.51
N PHE A 137 6.72 -3.99 4.66
CA PHE A 137 7.85 -3.77 5.57
C PHE A 137 9.17 -4.09 4.86
N LEU A 138 9.28 -5.27 4.23
CA LEU A 138 10.46 -5.68 3.50
C LEU A 138 10.76 -4.72 2.34
N PHE A 139 9.76 -4.41 1.51
CA PHE A 139 9.93 -3.50 0.39
C PHE A 139 10.42 -2.12 0.82
N THR A 140 9.77 -1.52 1.82
CA THR A 140 10.11 -0.20 2.35
C THR A 140 11.55 -0.16 2.86
N ASN A 141 11.99 -1.19 3.59
CA ASN A 141 13.37 -1.28 4.07
C ASN A 141 14.39 -1.41 2.93
N LEU A 142 14.08 -2.21 1.90
CA LEU A 142 14.99 -2.44 0.77
C LEU A 142 15.19 -1.18 -0.10
N ILE A 143 14.23 -0.26 -0.11
CA ILE A 143 14.33 1.02 -0.84
C ILE A 143 14.60 2.23 0.07
N LEU A 144 14.84 2.00 1.37
CA LEU A 144 14.96 3.06 2.38
C LEU A 144 16.02 4.11 2.02
N LYS A 145 17.12 3.70 1.38
CA LYS A 145 18.16 4.63 0.92
C LYS A 145 17.64 5.67 -0.09
N LYS A 146 16.63 5.33 -0.91
CA LYS A 146 16.01 6.27 -1.87
C LYS A 146 15.13 7.30 -1.17
N LEU A 147 14.41 6.87 -0.14
CA LEU A 147 13.64 7.77 0.73
C LEU A 147 14.58 8.70 1.50
N GLN A 148 15.66 8.16 2.10
CA GLN A 148 16.67 8.96 2.79
C GLN A 148 17.36 9.97 1.86
N ALA A 149 17.62 9.61 0.61
CA ALA A 149 18.16 10.53 -0.38
C ALA A 149 17.20 11.70 -0.65
N ALA A 150 15.89 11.45 -0.79
CA ALA A 150 14.90 12.52 -0.93
C ALA A 150 14.82 13.40 0.33
N ALA A 151 14.89 12.78 1.52
CA ALA A 151 14.79 13.49 2.79
C ALA A 151 15.95 14.48 3.02
N LYS A 152 17.14 14.24 2.45
CA LYS A 152 18.26 15.19 2.49
C LYS A 152 18.00 16.47 1.68
N ASP A 153 17.19 16.36 0.62
CA ASP A 153 16.80 17.49 -0.24
C ASP A 153 15.47 18.15 0.21
N ALA A 154 14.85 17.62 1.27
CA ALA A 154 13.56 18.09 1.76
C ALA A 154 13.65 19.55 2.21
N LYS A 155 12.71 20.39 1.76
CA LYS A 155 12.67 21.81 2.14
C LYS A 155 12.02 22.03 3.49
N LYS A 156 11.20 21.07 3.92
CA LYS A 156 10.52 21.06 5.21
C LYS A 156 10.26 19.64 5.69
N GLU A 157 10.02 19.54 6.99
CA GLU A 157 9.62 18.29 7.62
C GLU A 157 8.38 17.69 6.92
N GLY A 158 8.47 16.39 6.62
CA GLY A 158 7.42 15.66 5.93
C GLY A 158 7.30 15.95 4.43
N ASP A 159 8.30 16.53 3.77
CA ASP A 159 8.32 16.50 2.29
C ASP A 159 8.55 15.10 1.72
N THR A 160 9.29 14.27 2.46
CA THR A 160 9.46 12.83 2.20
C THR A 160 8.57 12.03 3.13
N ARG A 161 7.79 11.08 2.61
CA ARG A 161 6.81 10.32 3.41
C ARG A 161 6.72 8.86 3.00
N VAL A 162 6.48 8.01 4.00
CA VAL A 162 5.90 6.68 3.82
C VAL A 162 4.49 6.72 4.40
N ILE A 163 3.50 6.35 3.59
CA ILE A 163 2.09 6.37 3.94
C ILE A 163 1.61 4.92 3.89
N ASN A 164 1.17 4.38 5.03
CA ASN A 164 0.58 3.05 5.11
C ASN A 164 -0.95 3.19 5.12
N LEU A 165 -1.61 2.70 4.07
CA LEU A 165 -3.06 2.59 4.06
C LEU A 165 -3.48 1.50 5.04
N SER A 166 -4.43 1.85 5.90
CA SER A 166 -5.02 0.92 6.86
C SER A 166 -6.54 1.01 6.77
N SER A 167 -7.23 0.26 7.62
CA SER A 167 -8.68 0.27 7.76
C SER A 167 -9.04 0.37 9.24
N ASN A 168 -10.23 0.84 9.57
CA ASN A 168 -10.76 0.75 10.94
C ASN A 168 -10.76 -0.68 11.50
N GLY A 169 -10.64 -1.70 10.64
CA GLY A 169 -10.46 -3.11 11.03
C GLY A 169 -9.23 -3.37 11.90
N HIS A 170 -8.13 -2.62 11.73
CA HIS A 170 -6.90 -2.82 12.52
C HIS A 170 -7.09 -2.53 14.03
N ARG A 171 -8.18 -1.85 14.40
CA ARG A 171 -8.48 -1.48 15.79
C ARG A 171 -9.30 -2.54 16.53
N ILE A 172 -9.75 -3.58 15.83
CA ILE A 172 -10.68 -4.57 16.38
C ILE A 172 -9.93 -5.68 17.14
N SER A 173 -8.73 -6.01 16.69
CA SER A 173 -7.88 -7.00 17.34
C SER A 173 -6.49 -6.41 17.54
N PRO A 174 -5.87 -6.62 18.72
CA PRO A 174 -4.42 -6.50 18.83
C PRO A 174 -3.74 -7.54 17.92
N PHE A 175 -2.44 -7.37 17.73
CA PHE A 175 -1.64 -8.36 17.01
C PHE A 175 -1.50 -9.63 17.86
N ARG A 176 -1.78 -10.79 17.25
CA ARG A 176 -1.67 -12.10 17.90
C ARG A 176 -0.24 -12.63 17.78
N PHE A 177 0.68 -12.19 18.64
CA PHE A 177 2.07 -12.66 18.62
C PHE A 177 2.19 -14.16 18.91
N SER A 178 1.34 -14.69 19.78
CA SER A 178 1.33 -16.10 20.18
C SER A 178 0.85 -17.04 19.06
N ASP A 179 0.08 -16.52 18.11
CA ASP A 179 -0.44 -17.28 16.96
C ASP A 179 -0.51 -16.46 15.66
N TRP A 180 0.61 -15.81 15.31
CA TRP A 180 0.66 -14.89 14.17
C TRP A 180 0.38 -15.55 12.81
N ASN A 181 0.54 -16.88 12.74
CA ASN A 181 0.34 -17.68 11.54
C ASN A 181 -0.99 -18.43 11.53
N PHE A 182 -1.86 -18.22 12.53
CA PHE A 182 -3.12 -18.93 12.73
C PHE A 182 -2.98 -20.46 12.70
N GLU A 183 -2.07 -20.98 13.51
CA GLU A 183 -1.79 -22.42 13.67
C GLU A 183 -2.60 -23.03 14.83
N ASN A 184 -3.69 -22.38 15.24
CA ASN A 184 -4.56 -22.78 16.34
C ASN A 184 -3.81 -22.88 17.68
N LYS A 185 -2.83 -22.00 17.90
CA LYS A 185 -2.10 -21.90 19.16
C LYS A 185 -2.94 -21.19 20.21
N VAL A 186 -2.61 -21.40 21.49
CA VAL A 186 -3.30 -20.72 22.60
C VAL A 186 -3.02 -19.22 22.52
N VAL A 187 -4.07 -18.42 22.37
CA VAL A 187 -3.99 -16.95 22.32
C VAL A 187 -4.26 -16.38 23.72
N PRO A 188 -3.31 -15.63 24.32
CA PRO A 188 -3.50 -14.93 25.60
C PRO A 188 -4.65 -13.91 25.53
N PRO A 189 -5.37 -13.62 26.63
CA PRO A 189 -6.47 -12.65 26.64
C PRO A 189 -6.14 -11.29 26.03
N GLU A 190 -4.93 -10.77 26.27
CA GLU A 190 -4.43 -9.49 25.76
C GLU A 190 -4.20 -9.46 24.24
N GLU A 191 -4.17 -10.62 23.58
CA GLU A 191 -4.04 -10.77 22.13
C GLU A 191 -5.37 -11.11 21.44
N ARG A 192 -6.44 -11.33 22.21
CA ARG A 192 -7.76 -11.68 21.65
C ARG A 192 -8.44 -10.44 21.08
N ALA A 193 -9.29 -10.68 20.08
CA ALA A 193 -10.11 -9.63 19.50
C ALA A 193 -11.13 -9.12 20.52
N ASP A 194 -11.47 -7.83 20.43
CA ASP A 194 -12.55 -7.25 21.21
C ASP A 194 -13.89 -7.67 20.57
N GLU A 195 -14.54 -8.66 21.18
CA GLU A 195 -15.81 -9.20 20.68
C GLU A 195 -16.95 -8.19 20.74
N GLU A 196 -16.92 -7.26 21.70
CA GLU A 196 -17.91 -6.19 21.80
C GLU A 196 -17.72 -5.18 20.67
N ALA A 197 -16.47 -4.82 20.35
CA ALA A 197 -16.16 -3.99 19.19
C ALA A 197 -16.56 -4.63 17.85
N TYR A 198 -16.47 -5.96 17.73
CA TYR A 198 -16.99 -6.71 16.58
C TYR A 198 -18.52 -6.59 16.48
N LYS A 199 -19.23 -6.90 17.56
CA LYS A 199 -20.71 -6.86 17.61
C LYS A 199 -21.26 -5.45 17.37
N ALA A 200 -20.64 -4.42 17.94
CA ALA A 200 -21.03 -3.02 17.75
C ALA A 200 -20.93 -2.54 16.29
N ARG A 201 -20.17 -3.25 15.44
CA ARG A 201 -20.04 -2.97 14.01
C ARG A 201 -20.96 -3.83 13.14
N GLY A 202 -21.88 -4.58 13.73
CA GLY A 202 -22.78 -5.47 13.02
C GLY A 202 -22.09 -6.70 12.42
N GLN A 203 -20.92 -7.06 12.95
CA GLN A 203 -20.15 -8.25 12.54
C GLN A 203 -20.18 -9.29 13.66
N THR A 204 -20.43 -10.56 13.32
CA THR A 204 -20.31 -11.69 14.25
C THR A 204 -18.96 -12.38 14.06
N LEU A 205 -18.31 -12.77 15.16
CA LEU A 205 -17.13 -13.63 15.17
C LEU A 205 -17.55 -15.10 14.94
N GLU A 206 -18.26 -15.37 13.86
CA GLU A 206 -18.45 -16.76 13.42
C GLU A 206 -17.27 -17.11 12.51
N TRP A 207 -16.13 -17.45 13.12
CA TRP A 207 -15.13 -18.24 12.41
C TRP A 207 -15.75 -19.62 12.24
N SER A 208 -16.06 -20.03 11.02
CA SER A 208 -16.38 -21.42 10.75
C SER A 208 -15.21 -22.25 11.27
N ASN A 209 -15.46 -23.08 12.28
CA ASN A 209 -14.50 -24.08 12.74
C ASN A 209 -14.14 -24.96 11.53
N GLY A 210 -12.99 -24.68 10.93
CA GLY A 210 -12.32 -25.51 9.93
C GLY A 210 -11.14 -26.20 10.58
#